data_AF-A0A2E0Y3J6-F1
#
_entry.id   AF-A0A2E0Y3J6-F1
#
_cell.length_a   1.000
_cell.length_b   1.000
_cell.length_c   1.000
_cell.angle_alpha   90.00
_cell.angle_beta   90.00
_cell.angle_gamma   90.00
#
_symmetry.space_group_name_H-M   'P 1'
#
loop_
_entity.id
_entity.type
_entity.pdbx_description
1 polymer ?
#
loop_
_entity_poly.entity_id
_entity_poly.type
_entity_poly.pdbx_seq_one_letter_code
_entity_poly.pdbx_strand_id
1 'polypeptide(L)'
;MWLMWKAFTSAALCLTLVGCASTGGAPQPATAGEDPAAAAVDGGPAARPMPPMPEVSGHNADVFARATELFLDGRLVEAEALLLEVTADQPELAGPWVNLAQVYLAQERPDEALGALEQAVLANPGNCAARTELGVLLRKRGDFQGAEAHYLACLEYQPDYQAAYLNLGILYDLYLGRLGDALAAYRQYQHLAAEPDSQVNGWVVDLERRVGS
;
A
#
# COMPACT_ATOMS: atom_id res chain seq x y z
N MET A 1 17.99 -17.78 -23.86
CA MET A 1 17.23 -16.93 -24.80
C MET A 1 16.15 -16.26 -23.96
N TRP A 2 16.22 -15.02 -23.46
CA TRP A 2 17.04 -13.82 -23.72
C TRP A 2 17.13 -12.98 -22.41
N LEU A 3 18.35 -12.49 -22.11
CA LEU A 3 18.78 -11.17 -21.60
C LEU A 3 17.95 -10.46 -20.49
N MET A 4 18.50 -10.23 -19.29
CA MET A 4 19.41 -9.12 -18.92
C MET A 4 18.92 -7.72 -19.34
N TRP A 5 18.54 -6.87 -18.37
CA TRP A 5 19.16 -5.55 -18.22
C TRP A 5 19.06 -5.02 -16.79
N LYS A 6 20.23 -4.73 -16.21
CA LYS A 6 20.44 -3.95 -15.00
C LYS A 6 20.27 -2.46 -15.28
N ALA A 7 19.78 -1.74 -14.27
CA ALA A 7 20.23 -0.45 -13.75
C ALA A 7 20.56 0.69 -14.75
N PHE A 8 19.85 1.81 -14.58
CA PHE A 8 20.42 3.14 -14.85
C PHE A 8 20.41 3.99 -13.58
N THR A 9 21.62 4.40 -13.23
CA THR A 9 22.03 5.29 -12.15
C THR A 9 21.81 6.77 -12.51
N SER A 10 21.61 7.56 -11.46
CA SER A 10 21.64 9.03 -11.40
C SER A 10 22.78 9.69 -12.18
N ALA A 11 22.50 10.84 -12.80
CA ALA A 11 23.26 12.11 -12.67
C ALA A 11 22.91 13.11 -13.79
N ALA A 12 22.52 14.34 -13.40
CA ALA A 12 22.72 15.59 -14.14
C ALA A 12 22.57 16.73 -13.12
N LEU A 13 23.63 17.17 -12.45
CA LEU A 13 24.67 18.12 -12.88
C LEU A 13 24.13 19.56 -13.10
N CYS A 14 24.27 20.37 -12.05
CA CYS A 14 24.31 21.83 -12.08
C CYS A 14 25.49 22.34 -12.91
N LEU A 15 25.30 23.42 -13.69
CA LEU A 15 26.29 24.49 -13.89
C LEU A 15 25.66 25.74 -14.55
N THR A 16 25.58 26.79 -13.71
CA THR A 16 25.82 28.24 -13.91
C THR A 16 25.78 28.90 -15.29
N LEU A 17 25.07 30.04 -15.38
CA LEU A 17 25.51 31.30 -16.03
C LEU A 17 24.95 32.49 -15.21
N VAL A 18 25.79 33.31 -14.57
CA VAL A 18 26.32 34.64 -14.98
C VAL A 18 25.66 35.80 -14.20
N GLY A 19 26.48 36.56 -13.45
CA GLY A 19 26.15 37.88 -12.85
C GLY A 19 26.08 39.00 -13.91
N CYS A 20 25.69 40.25 -13.66
CA CYS A 20 25.86 41.13 -12.51
C CYS A 20 24.88 42.33 -12.61
N ALA A 21 24.81 43.08 -11.50
CA ALA A 21 24.63 44.53 -11.38
C ALA A 21 23.22 45.13 -11.12
N SER A 22 23.21 45.86 -9.99
CA SER A 22 22.30 46.90 -9.48
C SER A 22 21.85 47.92 -10.55
N THR A 23 20.65 48.51 -10.49
CA THR A 23 20.23 49.49 -9.46
C THR A 23 18.72 49.78 -9.59
N GLY A 24 18.10 50.15 -8.46
CA GLY A 24 17.15 51.27 -8.40
C GLY A 24 15.66 51.00 -8.70
N GLY A 25 14.83 51.23 -7.68
CA GLY A 25 13.44 51.68 -7.88
C GLY A 25 12.37 50.78 -7.29
N ALA A 26 11.99 51.03 -6.02
CA ALA A 26 10.65 50.67 -5.54
C ALA A 26 9.63 51.67 -6.11
N PRO A 27 8.43 51.21 -6.48
CA PRO A 27 7.25 51.62 -5.71
C PRO A 27 6.26 50.48 -5.42
N GLN A 28 5.42 50.74 -4.41
CA GLN A 28 4.49 49.87 -3.69
C GLN A 28 3.45 49.10 -4.53
N PRO A 29 2.90 47.98 -4.01
CA PRO A 29 1.94 47.14 -4.71
C PRO A 29 0.51 47.71 -4.64
N ALA A 30 -0.14 47.79 -5.80
CA ALA A 30 -1.59 47.90 -5.92
C ALA A 30 -2.18 46.49 -5.99
N THR A 31 -2.99 46.13 -4.99
CA THR A 31 -3.71 44.86 -4.90
C THR A 31 -4.81 44.80 -5.96
N ALA A 32 -4.60 44.00 -7.01
CA ALA A 32 -5.65 43.55 -7.92
C ALA A 32 -6.06 42.12 -7.49
N GLY A 33 -7.37 41.90 -7.43
CA GLY A 33 -8.02 40.76 -6.78
C GLY A 33 -7.52 39.39 -7.20
N GLU A 34 -7.31 38.54 -6.19
CA GLU A 34 -7.20 37.10 -6.32
C GLU A 34 -8.60 36.49 -6.50
N ASP A 35 -8.77 35.69 -7.56
CA ASP A 35 -9.89 34.79 -7.77
C ASP A 35 -10.10 33.86 -6.55
N PRO A 36 -11.30 33.77 -5.94
CA PRO A 36 -11.53 32.92 -4.78
C PRO A 36 -11.83 31.45 -5.12
N ALA A 37 -11.29 30.92 -6.22
CA ALA A 37 -11.64 29.59 -6.74
C ALA A 37 -10.52 28.53 -6.67
N ALA A 38 -9.53 28.72 -5.80
CA ALA A 38 -8.68 27.63 -5.32
C ALA A 38 -9.00 27.38 -3.84
N ALA A 39 -10.23 26.92 -3.59
CA ALA A 39 -10.65 26.45 -2.29
C ALA A 39 -9.69 25.35 -1.83
N ALA A 40 -9.22 25.51 -0.59
CA ALA A 40 -8.41 24.57 0.14
C ALA A 40 -8.87 23.13 -0.10
N VAL A 41 -7.92 22.28 -0.47
CA VAL A 41 -8.06 20.83 -0.29
C VAL A 41 -8.02 20.63 1.22
N ASP A 42 -9.17 20.72 1.86
CA ASP A 42 -9.35 20.43 3.28
C ASP A 42 -8.85 18.99 3.46
N GLY A 43 -7.71 18.88 4.16
CA GLY A 43 -7.00 17.61 4.32
C GLY A 43 -7.96 16.60 4.91
N GLY A 44 -8.07 15.45 4.24
CA GLY A 44 -8.81 14.31 4.79
C GLY A 44 -8.38 14.02 6.24
N PRO A 45 -9.20 13.27 7.00
CA PRO A 45 -8.93 13.02 8.41
C PRO A 45 -7.46 12.59 8.59
N ALA A 46 -6.75 13.29 9.48
CA ALA A 46 -5.33 13.05 9.70
C ALA A 46 -5.10 11.56 9.98
N ALA A 47 -4.12 10.98 9.28
CA ALA A 47 -3.77 9.57 9.40
C ALA A 47 -3.60 9.18 10.87
N ARG A 48 -4.20 8.06 11.26
CA ARG A 48 -4.04 7.51 12.60
C ARG A 48 -2.56 7.22 12.85
N PRO A 49 -1.98 7.67 13.97
CA PRO A 49 -0.58 7.41 14.27
C PRO A 49 -0.28 5.91 14.30
N MET A 50 0.85 5.52 13.70
CA MET A 50 1.35 4.16 13.80
C MET A 50 1.76 3.85 15.25
N PRO A 51 1.51 2.63 15.73
CA PRO A 51 2.09 2.18 17.00
C PRO A 51 3.63 2.20 16.90
N PRO A 52 4.34 2.38 18.03
CA PRO A 52 5.79 2.29 18.04
C PRO A 52 6.23 0.89 17.59
N MET A 53 7.32 0.83 16.82
CA MET A 53 7.88 -0.45 16.42
C MET A 53 8.52 -1.12 17.64
N PRO A 54 8.25 -2.42 17.87
CA PRO A 54 8.93 -3.18 18.91
C PRO A 54 10.43 -3.28 18.63
N GLU A 55 11.21 -3.43 19.69
CA GLU A 55 12.63 -3.76 19.57
C GLU A 55 12.77 -5.18 19.00
N VAL A 56 13.77 -5.40 18.15
CA VAL A 56 14.02 -6.70 17.54
C VAL A 56 15.31 -7.26 18.12
N SER A 57 15.23 -8.42 18.78
CA SER A 57 16.43 -9.13 19.24
C SER A 57 17.38 -9.45 18.07
N GLY A 58 18.69 -9.32 18.28
CA GLY A 58 19.68 -9.58 17.22
C GLY A 58 19.60 -11.00 16.67
N HIS A 59 19.38 -12.00 17.55
CA HIS A 59 19.15 -13.39 17.15
C HIS A 59 17.96 -13.50 16.20
N ASN A 60 16.80 -12.94 16.57
CA ASN A 60 15.61 -13.04 15.72
C ASN A 60 15.71 -12.22 14.44
N ALA A 61 16.46 -11.11 14.44
CA ALA A 61 16.77 -10.38 13.21
C ALA A 61 17.53 -11.28 12.22
N ASP A 62 18.54 -12.01 12.69
CA ASP A 62 19.33 -12.94 11.88
C ASP A 62 18.48 -14.13 11.39
N VAL A 63 17.70 -14.73 12.29
CA VAL A 63 16.79 -15.85 11.94
C VAL A 63 15.74 -15.41 10.92
N PHE A 64 15.15 -14.22 11.09
CA PHE A 64 14.15 -13.69 10.16
C PHE A 64 14.75 -13.37 8.79
N ALA A 65 15.96 -12.81 8.75
CA ALA A 65 16.68 -12.57 7.49
C ALA A 65 16.93 -13.90 6.76
N ARG A 66 17.40 -14.92 7.48
CA ARG A 66 17.64 -16.26 6.91
C ARG A 66 16.36 -16.90 6.41
N ALA A 67 15.25 -16.77 7.13
CA ALA A 67 13.96 -17.29 6.71
C ALA A 67 13.48 -16.63 5.41
N THR A 68 13.72 -15.33 5.26
CA THR A 68 13.39 -14.58 4.04
C THR A 68 14.20 -15.07 2.84
N GLU A 69 15.50 -15.32 3.02
CA GLU A 69 16.33 -15.94 1.96
C GLU A 69 15.80 -17.32 1.55
N LEU A 70 15.48 -18.18 2.52
CA LEU A 70 14.95 -19.51 2.26
C LEU A 70 13.61 -19.45 1.51
N PHE A 71 12.75 -18.50 1.84
CA PHE A 71 11.50 -18.28 1.12
C PHE A 71 11.74 -17.89 -0.34
N LEU A 72 12.66 -16.95 -0.59
CA LEU A 72 13.03 -16.53 -1.94
C LEU A 72 13.66 -17.67 -2.76
N ASP A 73 14.39 -18.58 -2.10
CA ASP A 73 14.94 -19.79 -2.70
C ASP A 73 13.90 -20.92 -2.91
N GLY A 74 12.64 -20.70 -2.52
CA GLY A 74 11.57 -21.70 -2.61
C GLY A 74 11.67 -22.83 -1.58
N ARG A 75 12.54 -22.70 -0.57
CA ARG A 75 12.71 -23.68 0.52
C ARG A 75 11.67 -23.44 1.62
N LEU A 76 10.40 -23.60 1.23
CA LEU A 76 9.24 -23.19 2.01
C LEU A 76 9.17 -23.83 3.41
N VAL A 77 9.47 -25.13 3.53
CA VAL A 77 9.42 -25.84 4.82
C VAL A 77 10.45 -25.31 5.82
N GLU A 78 11.64 -24.93 5.34
CA GLU A 78 12.69 -24.40 6.21
C GLU A 78 12.43 -22.94 6.57
N ALA A 79 11.91 -22.15 5.61
CA ALA A 79 11.44 -20.80 5.89
C ALA A 79 10.34 -20.80 6.95
N GLU A 80 9.34 -21.69 6.82
CA GLU A 80 8.25 -21.86 7.80
C GLU A 80 8.80 -22.14 9.20
N ALA A 81 9.74 -23.09 9.33
CA ALA A 81 10.31 -23.45 10.63
C ALA A 81 10.99 -22.26 11.34
N LEU A 82 11.79 -21.48 10.61
CA LEU A 82 12.46 -20.30 11.16
C LEU A 82 11.49 -19.16 11.48
N LEU A 83 10.46 -18.97 10.64
CA LEU A 83 9.43 -17.97 10.92
C LEU A 83 8.63 -18.33 12.17
N LEU A 84 8.28 -19.61 12.35
CA LEU A 84 7.60 -20.09 13.55
C LEU A 84 8.45 -19.87 14.81
N GLU A 85 9.77 -20.10 14.74
CA GLU A 85 10.69 -19.77 15.84
C GLU A 85 10.61 -18.29 16.22
N VAL A 86 10.73 -17.38 15.23
CA VAL A 86 10.68 -15.94 15.50
C VAL A 86 9.33 -15.53 16.08
N THR A 87 8.22 -16.03 15.52
CA THR A 87 6.87 -15.69 15.99
C THR A 87 6.55 -16.24 17.38
N ALA A 88 7.20 -17.34 17.79
CA ALA A 88 7.06 -17.88 19.14
C ALA A 88 7.86 -17.06 20.17
N ASP A 89 9.02 -16.52 19.79
CA ASP A 89 9.88 -15.73 20.68
C ASP A 89 9.48 -14.25 20.77
N GLN A 90 9.12 -13.61 19.65
CA GLN A 90 8.65 -12.22 19.58
C GLN A 90 7.36 -12.11 18.74
N PRO A 91 6.19 -12.50 19.29
CA PRO A 91 4.91 -12.49 18.58
C PRO A 91 4.43 -11.09 18.16
N GLU A 92 4.96 -10.02 18.76
CA GLU A 92 4.68 -8.62 18.43
C GLU A 92 5.33 -8.15 17.13
N LEU A 93 6.20 -8.95 16.50
CA LEU A 93 6.78 -8.64 15.20
C LEU A 93 5.81 -9.03 14.08
N ALA A 94 5.17 -8.04 13.47
CA ALA A 94 4.24 -8.29 12.36
C ALA A 94 4.90 -8.88 11.09
N GLY A 95 6.18 -8.57 10.83
CA GLY A 95 6.90 -9.01 9.64
C GLY A 95 6.98 -10.54 9.48
N PRO A 96 7.47 -11.28 10.49
CA PRO A 96 7.46 -12.75 10.52
C PRO A 96 6.09 -13.36 10.22
N TRP A 97 5.02 -12.84 10.82
CA TRP A 97 3.66 -13.30 10.55
C TRP A 97 3.22 -13.08 9.10
N VAL A 98 3.55 -11.92 8.50
CA VAL A 98 3.28 -11.65 7.08
C VAL A 98 4.02 -12.63 6.18
N ASN A 99 5.31 -12.89 6.44
CA ASN A 99 6.08 -13.83 5.65
C ASN A 99 5.58 -15.28 5.83
N LEU A 100 5.14 -15.65 7.03
CA LEU A 100 4.56 -16.96 7.30
C LEU A 100 3.26 -17.15 6.50
N ALA A 101 2.42 -16.11 6.40
CA ALA A 101 1.25 -16.16 5.55
C ALA A 101 1.61 -16.36 4.06
N GLN A 102 2.64 -15.69 3.56
CA GLN A 102 3.10 -15.89 2.17
C GLN A 102 3.62 -17.30 1.94
N VAL A 103 4.37 -17.86 2.90
CA VAL A 103 4.82 -19.25 2.86
C VAL A 103 3.63 -20.21 2.80
N TYR A 104 2.61 -20.00 3.65
CA TYR A 104 1.40 -20.81 3.63
C TYR A 104 0.64 -20.70 2.31
N LEU A 105 0.49 -19.51 1.74
CA LEU A 105 -0.15 -19.34 0.43
C LEU A 105 0.63 -20.04 -0.69
N ALA A 106 1.97 -19.99 -0.66
CA ALA A 106 2.81 -20.71 -1.61
C ALA A 106 2.73 -22.23 -1.47
N GLN A 107 2.35 -22.72 -0.29
CA GLN A 107 2.07 -24.14 0.00
C GLN A 107 0.60 -24.53 -0.18
N GLU A 108 -0.24 -23.64 -0.73
CA GLU A 108 -1.69 -23.85 -0.90
C GLU A 108 -2.45 -24.11 0.43
N ARG A 109 -2.01 -23.43 1.50
CA ARG A 109 -2.56 -23.50 2.87
C ARG A 109 -3.26 -22.19 3.29
N PRO A 110 -4.41 -21.85 2.67
CA PRO A 110 -5.04 -20.54 2.86
C PRO A 110 -5.68 -20.33 4.24
N ASP A 111 -5.97 -21.40 5.00
CA ASP A 111 -6.48 -21.32 6.38
C ASP A 111 -5.38 -20.88 7.35
N GLU A 112 -4.21 -21.49 7.28
CA GLU A 112 -3.08 -21.04 8.10
C GLU A 112 -2.60 -19.64 7.70
N ALA A 113 -2.65 -19.30 6.41
CA ALA A 113 -2.34 -17.95 5.94
C ALA A 113 -3.27 -16.88 6.55
N LEU A 114 -4.57 -17.19 6.67
CA LEU A 114 -5.54 -16.30 7.31
C LEU A 114 -5.15 -16.04 8.78
N GLY A 115 -4.89 -17.10 9.54
CA GLY A 115 -4.49 -16.99 10.95
C GLY A 115 -3.17 -16.21 11.13
N ALA A 116 -2.19 -16.43 10.26
CA ALA A 116 -0.93 -15.69 10.29
C ALA A 116 -1.15 -14.19 10.00
N LEU A 117 -2.00 -13.84 9.03
CA LEU A 117 -2.32 -12.43 8.75
C LEU A 117 -3.11 -11.77 9.88
N GLU A 118 -4.00 -12.49 10.56
CA GLU A 118 -4.69 -12.02 11.76
C GLU A 118 -3.69 -11.68 12.87
N GLN A 119 -2.68 -12.54 13.10
CA GLN A 119 -1.60 -12.24 14.05
C GLN A 119 -0.77 -11.03 13.60
N ALA A 120 -0.45 -10.91 12.31
CA ALA A 120 0.27 -9.74 11.79
C ALA A 120 -0.47 -8.42 12.04
N VAL A 121 -1.80 -8.42 11.83
CA VAL A 121 -2.67 -7.25 12.07
C VAL A 121 -2.82 -6.97 13.57
N LEU A 122 -2.85 -8.01 14.42
CA LEU A 122 -2.85 -7.84 15.87
C LEU A 122 -1.55 -7.20 16.36
N ALA A 123 -0.42 -7.68 15.87
CA ALA A 123 0.92 -7.20 16.20
C ALA A 123 1.14 -5.74 15.73
N ASN A 124 0.69 -5.41 14.51
CA ASN A 124 0.71 -4.05 13.99
C ASN A 124 -0.61 -3.71 13.27
N PRO A 125 -1.55 -3.05 13.96
CA PRO A 125 -2.82 -2.64 13.38
C PRO A 125 -2.71 -1.67 12.20
N GLY A 126 -1.57 -0.99 12.01
CA GLY A 126 -1.32 -0.10 10.88
C GLY A 126 -0.59 -0.75 9.70
N ASN A 127 -0.31 -2.05 9.76
CA ASN A 127 0.31 -2.78 8.66
C ASN A 127 -0.68 -2.96 7.50
N CYS A 128 -0.71 -1.99 6.59
CA CYS A 128 -1.57 -1.99 5.42
C CYS A 128 -1.36 -3.16 4.47
N ALA A 129 -0.13 -3.66 4.34
CA ALA A 129 0.16 -4.84 3.52
C ALA A 129 -0.56 -6.06 4.10
N ALA A 130 -0.40 -6.31 5.41
CA ALA A 130 -1.07 -7.40 6.10
C ALA A 130 -2.61 -7.29 6.02
N ARG A 131 -3.17 -6.09 6.24
CA ARG A 131 -4.62 -5.86 6.12
C ARG A 131 -5.14 -6.10 4.72
N THR A 132 -4.40 -5.66 3.71
CA THR A 132 -4.82 -5.81 2.31
C THR A 132 -4.80 -7.30 1.92
N GLU A 133 -3.75 -8.04 2.26
CA GLU A 133 -3.70 -9.48 2.02
C GLU A 133 -4.80 -10.24 2.77
N LEU A 134 -5.06 -9.87 4.04
CA LEU A 134 -6.15 -10.45 4.82
C LEU A 134 -7.51 -10.19 4.16
N GLY A 135 -7.75 -8.95 3.72
CA GLY A 135 -8.96 -8.59 2.98
C GLY A 135 -9.09 -9.36 1.66
N VAL A 136 -7.98 -9.64 0.96
CA VAL A 136 -8.00 -10.43 -0.27
C VAL A 136 -8.43 -11.87 0.03
N LEU A 137 -7.90 -12.48 1.09
CA LEU A 137 -8.29 -13.84 1.50
C LEU A 137 -9.75 -13.90 1.96
N LEU A 138 -10.21 -12.94 2.74
CA LEU A 138 -11.62 -12.84 3.17
C LEU A 138 -12.56 -12.69 1.98
N ARG A 139 -12.23 -11.82 1.02
CA ARG A 139 -12.98 -11.67 -0.24
C ARG A 139 -13.04 -12.99 -1.02
N LYS A 140 -11.93 -13.72 -1.12
CA LYS A 140 -11.91 -15.04 -1.79
C LYS A 140 -12.79 -16.08 -1.09
N ARG A 141 -12.97 -15.97 0.23
CA ARG A 141 -13.88 -16.81 1.03
C ARG A 141 -15.34 -16.36 0.98
N GLY A 142 -15.64 -15.22 0.36
CA GLY A 142 -16.98 -14.63 0.32
C GLY A 142 -17.31 -13.74 1.52
N ASP A 143 -16.37 -13.51 2.45
CA ASP A 143 -16.55 -12.53 3.52
C ASP A 143 -16.21 -11.13 3.02
N PHE A 144 -17.16 -10.55 2.30
CA PHE A 144 -17.03 -9.23 1.69
C PHE A 144 -17.03 -8.10 2.72
N GLN A 145 -17.78 -8.26 3.81
CA GLN A 145 -17.83 -7.23 4.87
C GLN A 145 -16.51 -7.19 5.64
N GLY A 146 -15.94 -8.35 5.99
CA GLY A 146 -14.62 -8.43 6.58
C GLY A 146 -13.56 -7.84 5.67
N ALA A 147 -13.59 -8.18 4.38
CA ALA A 147 -12.65 -7.62 3.40
C ALA A 147 -12.71 -6.08 3.34
N GLU A 148 -13.91 -5.50 3.20
CA GLU A 148 -14.14 -4.06 3.19
C GLU A 148 -13.55 -3.39 4.45
N ALA A 149 -13.87 -3.95 5.63
CA ALA A 149 -13.40 -3.43 6.90
C ALA A 149 -11.87 -3.38 6.99
N HIS A 150 -11.17 -4.42 6.50
CA HIS A 150 -9.70 -4.42 6.52
C HIS A 150 -9.08 -3.41 5.56
N TYR A 151 -9.64 -3.25 4.36
CA TYR A 151 -9.14 -2.24 3.41
C TYR A 151 -9.37 -0.81 3.93
N LEU A 152 -10.56 -0.52 4.47
CA LEU A 152 -10.87 0.79 5.05
C LEU A 152 -9.99 1.08 6.29
N ALA A 153 -9.82 0.09 7.17
CA ALA A 153 -8.94 0.24 8.33
C ALA A 153 -7.48 0.49 7.93
N CYS A 154 -6.99 -0.06 6.81
CA CYS A 154 -5.68 0.33 6.29
C CYS A 154 -5.63 1.82 5.96
N LEU A 155 -6.65 2.34 5.26
CA LEU A 155 -6.71 3.74 4.84
C LEU A 155 -6.84 4.73 6.01
N GLU A 156 -7.32 4.28 7.18
CA GLU A 156 -7.25 5.09 8.41
C GLU A 156 -5.81 5.38 8.86
N TYR A 157 -4.87 4.46 8.60
CA TYR A 157 -3.45 4.61 8.97
C TYR A 157 -2.59 5.14 7.83
N GLN A 158 -2.89 4.76 6.58
CA GLN A 158 -2.16 5.17 5.38
C GLN A 158 -3.17 5.59 4.31
N PRO A 159 -3.65 6.84 4.33
CA PRO A 159 -4.70 7.33 3.41
C PRO A 159 -4.32 7.27 1.92
N ASP A 160 -3.03 7.17 1.62
CA ASP A 160 -2.43 7.09 0.30
C ASP A 160 -2.02 5.66 -0.09
N TYR A 161 -2.42 4.64 0.68
CA TYR A 161 -2.07 3.25 0.37
C TYR A 161 -2.83 2.73 -0.86
N GLN A 162 -2.22 2.93 -2.02
CA GLN A 162 -2.81 2.70 -3.34
C GLN A 162 -3.48 1.32 -3.49
N ALA A 163 -2.85 0.25 -3.01
CA ALA A 163 -3.36 -1.11 -3.16
C ALA A 163 -4.69 -1.35 -2.43
N ALA A 164 -4.99 -0.61 -1.36
CA ALA A 164 -6.28 -0.72 -0.67
C ALA A 164 -7.42 -0.18 -1.55
N TYR A 165 -7.20 0.94 -2.27
CA TYR A 165 -8.19 1.49 -3.20
C TYR A 165 -8.47 0.56 -4.38
N LEU A 166 -7.43 -0.09 -4.94
CA LEU A 166 -7.62 -1.09 -5.99
C LEU A 166 -8.53 -2.23 -5.53
N ASN A 167 -8.24 -2.78 -4.35
CA ASN A 167 -8.99 -3.90 -3.81
C ASN A 167 -10.42 -3.52 -3.38
N LEU A 168 -10.63 -2.30 -2.87
CA LEU A 168 -11.97 -1.76 -2.63
C LEU A 168 -12.76 -1.62 -3.94
N GLY A 169 -12.15 -1.08 -5.00
CA GLY A 169 -12.77 -0.97 -6.32
C GLY A 169 -13.23 -2.33 -6.84
N ILE A 170 -12.35 -3.34 -6.77
CA ILE A 170 -12.66 -4.72 -7.17
C ILE A 170 -13.79 -5.30 -6.33
N LEU A 171 -13.76 -5.09 -5.01
CA LEU A 171 -14.79 -5.56 -4.09
C LEU A 171 -16.16 -4.94 -4.41
N TYR A 172 -16.21 -3.62 -4.59
CA TYR A 172 -17.43 -2.89 -4.84
C TYR A 172 -18.05 -3.19 -6.20
N ASP A 173 -17.25 -3.28 -7.26
CA ASP A 173 -17.73 -3.56 -8.61
C ASP A 173 -18.21 -5.01 -8.74
N LEU A 174 -17.34 -5.98 -8.43
CA LEU A 174 -17.57 -7.37 -8.81
C LEU A 174 -18.43 -8.14 -7.80
N TYR A 175 -18.45 -7.74 -6.53
CA TYR A 175 -19.07 -8.53 -5.47
C TYR A 175 -20.24 -7.82 -4.80
N LEU A 176 -20.17 -6.51 -4.62
CA LEU A 176 -21.19 -5.74 -3.90
C LEU A 176 -22.13 -4.94 -4.80
N GLY A 177 -21.81 -4.77 -6.09
CA GLY A 177 -22.62 -3.99 -7.04
C GLY A 177 -22.70 -2.49 -6.72
N ARG A 178 -21.80 -1.98 -5.88
CA ARG A 178 -21.74 -0.58 -5.43
C ARG A 178 -20.94 0.26 -6.42
N LEU A 179 -21.52 0.49 -7.59
CA LEU A 179 -20.78 1.04 -8.75
C LEU A 179 -20.22 2.44 -8.51
N GLY A 180 -20.93 3.29 -7.76
CA GLY A 180 -20.44 4.63 -7.39
C GLY A 180 -19.19 4.57 -6.51
N ASP A 181 -19.20 3.68 -5.51
CA ASP A 181 -18.06 3.48 -4.61
C ASP A 181 -16.88 2.83 -5.33
N ALA A 182 -17.15 1.89 -6.24
CA ALA A 182 -16.13 1.29 -7.10
C ALA A 182 -15.43 2.34 -7.97
N LEU A 183 -16.21 3.21 -8.63
CA LEU A 183 -15.69 4.28 -9.47
C LEU A 183 -14.84 5.27 -8.65
N ALA A 184 -15.29 5.64 -7.45
CA ALA A 184 -14.53 6.49 -6.55
C ALA A 184 -13.19 5.85 -6.15
N ALA A 185 -13.22 4.57 -5.76
CA ALA A 185 -12.02 3.84 -5.36
C ALA A 185 -11.01 3.69 -6.51
N TYR A 186 -11.45 3.32 -7.72
CA TYR A 186 -10.55 3.21 -8.87
C TYR A 186 -9.95 4.56 -9.30
N ARG A 187 -10.71 5.65 -9.21
CA ARG A 187 -10.18 7.01 -9.46
C ARG A 187 -9.11 7.38 -8.44
N GLN A 188 -9.32 7.05 -7.17
CA GLN A 188 -8.32 7.33 -6.13
C GLN A 188 -7.05 6.47 -6.33
N TYR A 189 -7.21 5.19 -6.69
CA TYR A 189 -6.08 4.34 -7.09
C TYR A 189 -5.28 4.97 -8.24
N GLN A 190 -5.96 5.48 -9.26
CA GLN A 190 -5.34 6.10 -10.43
C GLN A 190 -4.63 7.41 -10.08
N HIS A 191 -5.22 8.22 -9.20
CA HIS A 191 -4.65 9.48 -8.73
C HIS A 191 -3.33 9.27 -7.97
N LEU A 192 -3.23 8.18 -7.21
CA LEU A 192 -2.04 7.81 -6.45
C LEU A 192 -0.98 7.10 -7.29
N ALA A 193 -1.31 6.70 -8.53
CA ALA A 193 -0.39 5.99 -9.41
C ALA A 193 0.69 6.91 -9.96
N ALA A 194 1.95 6.47 -9.92
CA ALA A 194 3.05 7.18 -10.55
C ALA A 194 2.88 7.30 -12.08
N GLU A 195 2.31 6.27 -12.69
CA GLU A 195 1.94 6.23 -14.10
C GLU A 195 0.50 5.73 -14.25
N PRO A 196 -0.26 6.23 -15.24
CA PRO A 196 -1.62 5.77 -15.47
C PRO A 196 -1.71 4.26 -15.74
N ASP A 197 -2.47 3.54 -14.92
CA ASP A 197 -2.80 2.14 -15.17
C ASP A 197 -3.88 2.05 -16.25
N SER A 198 -3.49 1.57 -17.43
CA SER A 198 -4.40 1.48 -18.59
C SER A 198 -5.57 0.51 -18.37
N GLN A 199 -5.38 -0.54 -17.57
CA GLN A 199 -6.42 -1.52 -17.28
C GLN A 199 -7.47 -0.90 -16.36
N VAL A 200 -7.03 -0.28 -15.27
CA VAL A 200 -7.95 0.38 -14.32
C VAL A 200 -8.65 1.56 -14.97
N ASN A 201 -7.98 2.31 -15.84
CA ASN A 201 -8.62 3.36 -16.63
C ASN A 201 -9.75 2.80 -17.53
N GLY A 202 -9.57 1.62 -18.11
CA GLY A 202 -10.63 0.93 -18.85
C GLY A 202 -11.85 0.61 -17.98
N TRP A 203 -11.63 0.14 -16.75
CA TRP A 203 -12.71 -0.13 -15.79
C TRP A 203 -13.43 1.14 -15.35
N VAL A 204 -12.71 2.24 -15.15
CA VAL A 204 -13.30 3.56 -14.83
C VAL A 204 -14.25 4.02 -15.94
N VAL A 205 -13.82 3.97 -17.20
CA VAL A 205 -14.66 4.37 -18.35
C VAL A 205 -15.91 3.49 -18.49
N ASP A 206 -15.79 2.18 -18.24
CA ASP A 206 -16.95 1.28 -18.24
C ASP A 206 -17.94 1.61 -17.12
N LEU A 207 -17.45 1.83 -15.90
CA LEU A 207 -18.27 2.17 -14.74
C LEU A 207 -18.98 3.52 -14.90
N GLU A 208 -18.32 4.52 -15.48
CA GLU A 208 -18.96 5.82 -15.78
C GLU A 208 -20.18 5.65 -16.67
N ARG A 209 -20.10 4.77 -17.68
CA ARG A 209 -21.24 4.46 -18.56
C ARG A 209 -22.37 3.78 -17.79
N ARG A 210 -22.05 2.82 -16.92
CA ARG A 210 -23.02 2.05 -16.12
C ARG A 210 -23.70 2.88 -15.03
N VAL A 211 -23.00 3.85 -14.45
CA VAL A 211 -23.56 4.74 -13.41
C VAL A 211 -24.44 5.84 -14.04
N GLY A 212 -24.11 6.28 -15.26
CA GLY A 212 -24.87 7.32 -15.97
C GLY A 212 -26.11 6.83 -16.73
N SER A 213 -26.33 5.52 -16.84
CA SER A 213 -27.48 4.89 -17.51
C SER A 213 -28.60 4.53 -16.54
#